data_AF-E7FSX9-F1
#
_entry.id   AF-E7FSX9-F1
#
_cell.length_a   1.000
_cell.length_b   1.000
_cell.length_c   1.000
_cell.angle_alpha   90.00
_cell.angle_beta   90.00
_cell.angle_gamma   90.00
#
_symmetry.space_group_name_H-M   'P 1'
#
loop_
_entity.id
_entity.type
_entity.pdbx_description
1 polymer ?
#
loop_
_entity_poly.entity_id
_entity_poly.type
_entity_poly.pdbx_seq_one_letter_code
_entity_poly.pdbx_strand_id
1 'polypeptide(L)'
;MAAETANKGHNVTIYTSKPYKWGNSIDVYDSDDNLLIRGVMSKITDNIEAELKDADYVWVTVLAQVFPIIAKKMDPCVKKGQKIDIIPGFGGAEFSFESEIKKDVLFLEYKGYTALQG
;
A
#
# COMPACT_ATOMS: atom_id res chain seq x y z
N MET A 1 3.98 -2.33 8.38
CA MET A 1 2.91 -2.74 7.44
C MET A 1 3.31 -3.97 6.65
N ALA A 2 4.01 -3.86 5.51
CA ALA A 2 4.31 -5.02 4.66
C ALA A 2 4.99 -6.20 5.39
N ALA A 3 6.11 -5.93 6.08
CA ALA A 3 6.85 -6.96 6.82
C ALA A 3 5.99 -7.65 7.89
N GLU A 4 5.25 -6.88 8.67
CA GLU A 4 4.38 -7.38 9.74
C GLU A 4 3.23 -8.23 9.19
N THR A 5 2.56 -7.77 8.13
CA THR A 5 1.48 -8.50 7.47
C THR A 5 1.96 -9.83 6.90
N ALA A 6 3.12 -9.84 6.24
CA ALA A 6 3.73 -11.06 5.75
C ALA A 6 4.17 -12.00 6.88
N ASN A 7 4.73 -11.46 7.96
CA ASN A 7 5.14 -12.24 9.13
C ASN A 7 3.94 -12.94 9.81
N LYS A 8 2.76 -12.32 9.79
CA LYS A 8 1.49 -12.92 10.25
C LYS A 8 0.92 -14.00 9.31
N GLY A 9 1.61 -14.32 8.22
CA GLY A 9 1.25 -15.41 7.31
C GLY A 9 0.34 -14.99 6.16
N HIS A 10 0.14 -13.70 5.92
CA HIS A 10 -0.65 -13.22 4.79
C HIS A 10 0.21 -13.09 3.53
N ASN A 11 -0.42 -13.27 2.36
CA ASN A 11 0.23 -13.01 1.08
C ASN A 11 0.39 -11.50 0.88
N VAL A 12 1.63 -11.05 0.70
CA VAL A 12 1.94 -9.64 0.47
C VAL A 12 2.67 -9.47 -0.85
N THR A 13 2.08 -8.66 -1.72
CA THR A 13 2.71 -8.20 -2.96
C THR A 13 3.12 -6.74 -2.82
N ILE A 14 4.37 -6.43 -3.16
CA ILE A 14 4.88 -5.06 -3.24
C ILE A 14 4.88 -4.60 -4.70
N TYR A 15 4.14 -3.53 -4.98
CA TYR A 15 4.27 -2.80 -6.23
C TYR A 15 5.31 -1.68 -6.08
N THR A 16 6.30 -1.65 -6.97
CA THR A 16 7.35 -0.62 -7.01
C THR A 16 7.88 -0.45 -8.42
N SER A 17 8.37 0.74 -8.77
CA SER A 17 8.90 1.03 -10.11
C SER A 17 10.25 0.37 -10.42
N LYS A 18 10.92 -0.18 -9.41
CA LYS A 18 12.25 -0.81 -9.53
C LYS A 18 12.32 -2.12 -8.72
N PRO A 19 11.52 -3.15 -9.06
CA PRO A 19 11.44 -4.38 -8.29
C PRO A 19 12.78 -5.10 -8.20
N TYR A 20 13.62 -4.99 -9.23
CA TYR A 20 14.98 -5.55 -9.28
C TYR A 20 15.94 -5.01 -8.19
N LYS A 21 15.60 -3.91 -7.52
CA LYS A 21 16.39 -3.38 -6.40
C LYS A 21 16.04 -3.98 -5.05
N TRP A 22 14.99 -4.79 -5.00
CA TRP A 22 14.45 -5.32 -3.76
C TRP A 22 14.83 -6.79 -3.59
N GLY A 23 15.21 -7.16 -2.37
CA GLY A 23 15.16 -8.54 -1.92
C GLY A 23 13.71 -8.95 -1.62
N ASN A 24 13.43 -10.24 -1.53
CA ASN A 24 12.09 -10.75 -1.22
C ASN A 24 11.72 -10.66 0.28
N SER A 25 12.61 -10.18 1.14
CA SER A 25 12.34 -9.99 2.57
C SER A 25 12.54 -8.54 3.01
N ILE A 26 11.75 -8.13 3.99
CA ILE A 26 11.89 -6.85 4.69
C ILE A 26 12.12 -7.16 6.17
N ASP A 27 13.23 -6.64 6.68
CA ASP A 27 13.59 -6.70 8.10
C ASP A 27 13.23 -5.37 8.77
N VAL A 28 12.61 -5.46 9.93
CA VAL A 28 12.24 -4.32 10.77
C VAL A 28 13.07 -4.40 12.05
N TYR A 29 13.81 -3.32 12.32
CA TYR A 29 14.66 -3.19 13.49
C TYR A 29 14.06 -2.15 14.45
N ASP A 30 14.38 -2.28 15.74
CA ASP A 30 14.14 -1.22 16.71
C ASP A 30 15.19 -0.10 16.61
N SER A 31 15.16 0.86 17.53
CA SER A 31 16.12 1.97 17.58
C SER A 31 17.54 1.55 17.97
N ASP A 32 17.70 0.35 18.53
CA ASP A 32 18.97 -0.20 19.00
C ASP A 32 19.52 -1.28 18.02
N ASP A 33 19.01 -1.30 16.78
CA ASP A 33 19.34 -2.24 15.71
C ASP A 33 19.05 -3.72 16.04
N ASN A 34 18.14 -4.01 16.98
CA ASN A 34 17.67 -5.38 17.20
C ASN A 34 16.59 -5.73 16.18
N LEU A 35 16.73 -6.92 15.56
CA LEU A 35 15.72 -7.42 14.62
C LEU A 35 14.42 -7.75 15.36
N LEU A 36 13.35 -7.02 15.06
CA LEU A 36 12.02 -7.24 15.62
C LEU A 36 11.22 -8.24 14.77
N ILE A 37 11.19 -8.00 13.45
CA ILE A 37 10.33 -8.74 12.52
C ILE A 37 11.06 -8.93 11.20
N ARG A 38 10.98 -10.15 10.67
CA ARG A 38 11.28 -10.43 9.26
C ARG A 38 10.00 -10.86 8.56
N GLY A 39 9.63 -10.13 7.52
CA GLY A 39 8.54 -10.49 6.62
C GLY A 39 9.07 -10.90 5.25
N VAL A 40 8.58 -12.02 4.71
CA VAL A 40 8.94 -12.50 3.37
C VAL A 40 7.77 -12.22 2.42
N MET A 41 8.00 -11.37 1.43
CA MET A 41 6.99 -10.98 0.46
C MET A 41 6.73 -12.14 -0.51
N SER A 42 5.46 -12.39 -0.82
CA SER A 42 5.07 -13.39 -1.82
C SER A 42 5.52 -12.96 -3.21
N LYS A 43 5.50 -11.64 -3.48
CA LYS A 43 5.91 -11.08 -4.77
C LYS A 43 6.34 -9.62 -4.66
N ILE A 44 7.25 -9.22 -5.55
CA ILE A 44 7.63 -7.82 -5.77
C ILE A 44 7.61 -7.57 -7.28
N THR A 45 6.91 -6.53 -7.73
CA THR A 45 6.61 -6.32 -9.15
C THR A 45 6.42 -4.84 -9.50
N ASP A 46 6.52 -4.52 -10.78
CA ASP A 46 6.14 -3.25 -11.38
C ASP A 46 4.86 -3.36 -12.24
N ASN A 47 4.23 -4.53 -12.26
CA ASN A 47 2.95 -4.79 -12.91
C ASN A 47 1.82 -4.79 -11.88
N ILE A 48 1.09 -3.69 -11.79
CA ILE A 48 -0.04 -3.53 -10.87
C ILE A 48 -1.31 -4.24 -11.36
N GLU A 49 -1.50 -4.36 -12.68
CA GLU A 49 -2.75 -4.87 -13.26
C GLU A 49 -2.98 -6.35 -12.95
N ALA A 50 -1.89 -7.13 -12.95
CA ALA A 50 -1.92 -8.55 -12.65
C ALA A 50 -2.23 -8.84 -11.17
N GLU A 51 -1.87 -7.93 -10.27
CA GLU A 51 -1.90 -8.20 -8.82
C GLU A 51 -3.12 -7.58 -8.13
N LEU A 52 -3.57 -6.41 -8.61
CA LEU A 52 -4.61 -5.66 -7.92
C LEU A 52 -5.96 -6.39 -7.94
N LYS A 53 -6.20 -7.24 -8.94
CA LYS A 53 -7.48 -7.95 -9.12
C LYS A 53 -7.80 -8.95 -8.00
N ASP A 54 -6.77 -9.47 -7.36
CA ASP A 54 -6.88 -10.53 -6.35
C ASP A 54 -6.54 -10.02 -4.94
N ALA A 55 -6.27 -8.71 -4.81
CA ALA A 55 -5.95 -8.09 -3.54
C ALA A 55 -7.22 -7.82 -2.71
N ASP A 56 -7.23 -8.32 -1.47
CA ASP A 56 -8.28 -7.99 -0.48
C ASP A 56 -8.13 -6.55 0.06
N TYR A 57 -6.88 -6.13 0.25
CA TYR A 57 -6.49 -4.81 0.77
C TYR A 57 -5.37 -4.21 -0.07
N VAL A 58 -5.47 -2.90 -0.30
CA VAL A 58 -4.48 -2.13 -1.07
C VAL A 58 -4.02 -0.95 -0.24
N TRP A 59 -2.73 -0.94 0.13
CA TRP A 59 -2.09 0.20 0.78
C TRP A 59 -1.35 1.06 -0.24
N VAL A 60 -1.78 2.31 -0.41
CA VAL A 60 -1.09 3.29 -1.23
C VAL A 60 -0.15 4.10 -0.33
N THR A 61 1.15 3.84 -0.44
CA THR A 61 2.21 4.40 0.42
C THR A 61 3.15 5.36 -0.29
N VAL A 62 2.64 6.04 -1.32
CA VAL A 62 3.40 7.01 -2.11
C VAL A 62 3.02 8.44 -1.74
N LEU A 63 3.85 9.40 -2.16
CA LEU A 63 3.56 10.82 -1.97
C LEU A 63 2.33 11.25 -2.79
N ALA A 64 1.60 12.25 -2.29
CA ALA A 64 0.35 12.71 -2.90
C ALA A 64 0.47 13.16 -4.37
N GLN A 65 1.62 13.73 -4.75
CA GLN A 65 1.92 14.10 -6.14
C GLN A 65 1.86 12.91 -7.13
N VAL A 66 1.97 11.68 -6.63
CA VAL A 66 1.96 10.45 -7.45
C VAL A 66 0.54 9.85 -7.52
N PHE A 67 -0.42 10.31 -6.71
CA PHE A 67 -1.77 9.75 -6.67
C PHE A 67 -2.47 9.71 -8.03
N PRO A 68 -2.46 10.77 -8.87
CA PRO A 68 -3.12 10.70 -10.18
C PRO A 68 -2.55 9.60 -11.09
N ILE A 69 -1.24 9.32 -10.97
CA ILE A 69 -0.57 8.27 -11.73
C ILE A 69 -0.98 6.90 -11.21
N ILE A 70 -1.06 6.73 -9.89
CA ILE A 70 -1.47 5.47 -9.25
C ILE A 70 -2.95 5.18 -9.52
N ALA A 71 -3.84 6.14 -9.31
CA ALA A 71 -5.27 6.02 -9.60
C ALA A 71 -5.50 5.60 -11.05
N LYS A 72 -4.91 6.32 -12.03
CA LYS A 72 -5.03 5.94 -13.44
C LYS A 72 -4.61 4.49 -13.74
N LYS A 73 -3.61 3.95 -13.04
CA LYS A 73 -3.19 2.56 -13.21
C LYS A 73 -4.10 1.56 -12.48
N MET A 74 -4.68 1.96 -11.35
CA MET A 74 -5.58 1.14 -10.55
C MET A 74 -6.97 1.05 -11.17
N ASP A 75 -7.46 2.14 -11.77
CA ASP A 75 -8.78 2.26 -12.37
C ASP A 75 -9.24 1.02 -13.17
N PRO A 76 -8.50 0.50 -14.17
CA PRO A 76 -8.97 -0.65 -14.96
C PRO A 76 -9.05 -1.97 -14.16
N CYS A 77 -8.48 -2.03 -12.97
CA CYS A 77 -8.28 -3.28 -12.22
C CYS A 77 -9.05 -3.34 -10.90
N VAL A 78 -9.47 -2.19 -10.36
CA VAL A 78 -10.24 -2.09 -9.13
C VAL A 78 -11.64 -2.68 -9.31
N LYS A 79 -12.06 -3.48 -8.33
CA LYS A 79 -13.37 -4.13 -8.25
C LYS A 79 -14.17 -3.59 -7.07
N LYS A 80 -15.49 -3.72 -7.18
CA LYS A 80 -16.44 -3.44 -6.12
C LYS A 80 -16.07 -4.16 -4.82
N GLY A 81 -16.15 -3.45 -3.70
CA GLY A 81 -15.91 -4.00 -2.36
C GLY A 81 -14.44 -4.15 -1.94
N GLN A 82 -13.48 -3.83 -2.82
CA GLN A 82 -12.07 -3.78 -2.43
C GLN A 82 -11.80 -2.65 -1.44
N LYS A 83 -10.76 -2.82 -0.62
CA LYS A 83 -10.36 -1.84 0.39
C LYS A 83 -9.09 -1.12 -0.05
N ILE A 84 -9.17 0.20 -0.17
CA ILE A 84 -8.05 1.05 -0.57
C ILE A 84 -7.77 2.03 0.56
N ASP A 85 -6.56 1.93 1.10
CA ASP A 85 -6.09 2.70 2.25
C ASP A 85 -4.93 3.60 1.83
N ILE A 86 -5.08 4.91 2.00
CA ILE A 86 -4.02 5.90 1.74
C ILE A 86 -3.24 6.16 3.01
N ILE A 87 -1.91 5.94 2.96
CA ILE A 87 -1.03 6.03 4.13
C ILE A 87 0.28 6.73 3.75
N PRO A 88 0.61 7.91 4.32
CA PRO A 88 -0.24 8.72 5.19
C PRO A 88 -1.41 9.36 4.41
N GLY A 89 -2.54 9.55 5.09
CA GLY A 89 -3.65 10.35 4.58
C GLY A 89 -3.22 11.80 4.38
N PHE A 90 -3.49 12.36 3.20
CA PHE A 90 -3.04 13.69 2.81
C PHE A 90 -4.18 14.72 2.88
N GLY A 91 -5.44 14.26 2.93
CA GLY A 91 -6.62 15.09 2.68
C GLY A 91 -6.69 15.50 1.21
N GLY A 92 -7.81 15.21 0.55
CA GLY A 92 -7.97 15.43 -0.89
C GLY A 92 -7.45 14.28 -1.75
N ALA A 93 -7.07 13.13 -1.17
CA ALA A 93 -6.73 11.94 -1.95
C ALA A 93 -7.98 11.42 -2.69
N GLU A 94 -9.16 11.59 -2.10
CA GLU A 94 -10.46 11.23 -2.69
C GLU A 94 -10.71 11.86 -4.06
N PHE A 95 -10.13 13.04 -4.34
CA PHE A 95 -10.24 13.68 -5.65
C PHE A 95 -9.39 13.00 -6.72
N SER A 96 -8.24 12.43 -6.33
CA SER A 96 -7.39 11.68 -7.25
C SER A 96 -7.93 10.28 -7.51
N PHE A 97 -8.60 9.68 -6.52
CA PHE A 97 -9.16 8.33 -6.58
C PHE A 97 -10.69 8.31 -6.80
N GLU A 98 -11.25 9.39 -7.35
CA GLU A 98 -12.70 9.53 -7.52
C GLU A 98 -13.28 8.39 -8.38
N SER A 99 -12.54 7.96 -9.40
CA SER A 99 -12.92 6.87 -10.30
C SER A 99 -13.05 5.52 -9.59
N GLU A 100 -12.14 5.24 -8.66
CA GLU A 100 -12.14 4.05 -7.82
C GLU A 100 -13.28 4.11 -6.81
N ILE A 101 -13.46 5.25 -6.15
CA ILE A 101 -14.53 5.47 -5.17
C ILE A 101 -15.91 5.23 -5.81
N LYS A 102 -16.12 5.71 -7.04
CA LYS A 102 -17.35 5.47 -7.81
C LYS A 102 -17.63 3.99 -8.11
N LYS A 103 -16.65 3.10 -7.96
CA LYS A 103 -16.80 1.64 -8.12
C LYS A 103 -17.24 0.94 -6.83
N ASP A 104 -17.64 1.68 -5.81
CA ASP A 104 -18.11 1.16 -4.52
C ASP A 104 -17.02 0.34 -3.79
N VAL A 105 -15.81 0.92 -3.77
CA VAL A 105 -14.70 0.49 -2.91
C VAL A 105 -14.84 1.11 -1.52
N LEU A 106 -14.33 0.42 -0.51
CA LEU A 106 -14.10 1.05 0.79
C LEU A 106 -12.79 1.83 0.71
N PHE A 107 -12.90 3.16 0.71
CA PHE A 107 -11.75 4.07 0.65
C PHE A 107 -11.49 4.69 2.02
N LEU A 108 -10.28 4.56 2.54
CA LEU A 108 -9.88 5.09 3.85
C LEU A 108 -8.60 5.92 3.73
N GLU A 109 -8.51 6.99 4.52
CA GLU A 109 -7.28 7.77 4.70
C GLU A 109 -6.84 7.71 6.15
N TYR A 110 -5.65 7.17 6.40
CA TYR A 110 -5.09 7.14 7.75
C TYR A 110 -4.25 8.39 8.01
N LYS A 111 -4.82 9.37 8.72
CA LYS A 111 -4.06 10.50 9.24
C LYS A 111 -3.25 10.03 10.45
N GLY A 112 -1.95 9.85 10.26
CA GLY A 112 -1.03 9.69 11.36
C GLY A 112 -1.01 10.99 12.16
N TYR A 113 -1.78 11.05 13.26
CA TYR A 113 -1.63 12.14 14.20
C TYR A 113 -0.23 12.00 14.82
N THR A 114 0.70 12.88 14.44
CA THR A 114 1.80 13.20 15.33
C THR A 114 1.17 13.78 16.57
N ALA A 115 1.08 12.97 17.64
CA ALA A 115 0.97 13.51 18.97
C ALA A 115 2.22 14.38 19.16
N LEU A 116 2.10 15.68 18.92
CA LEU A 116 2.95 16.66 19.56
C LEU A 116 2.65 16.51 21.06
N GLN A 117 3.38 15.61 21.70
CA GLN A 117 3.41 15.55 23.15
C GLN A 117 4.11 16.82 23.63
N GLY A 118 3.32 17.64 24.34
CA GLY A 118 3.66 18.59 25.39
C GLY A 118 5.01 19.29 25.37
#